data_AF-A0A174QMQ1-F1
#
_entry.id   AF-A0A174QMQ1-F1
#
_cell.length_a   1.000
_cell.length_b   1.000
_cell.length_c   1.000
_cell.angle_alpha   90.00
_cell.angle_beta   90.00
_cell.angle_gamma   90.00
#
_symmetry.space_group_name_H-M   'P 1'
#
loop_
_entity.id
_entity.type
_entity.pdbx_description
1 polymer ?
#
loop_
_entity_poly.entity_id
_entity_poly.type
_entity_poly.pdbx_seq_one_letter_code
_entity_poly.pdbx_strand_id
1 'polypeptide(L)'
;MLNKKIKRTLCGLVASLCLVGSTVPVFAETVDFDVTVPGDILSPRAAKFDSEQRFYVTGTLFNKTGRLDCRSINRTNSAIQSRIASISPSYLSSSALYYSNAPSGQTYYMTTSASVSYLRVKGRYTP
;
A
#
# COMPACT_ATOMS: atom_id res chain seq x y z
N MET A 1 7.31 1.39 57.31
CA MET A 1 7.17 2.58 56.44
C MET A 1 8.32 2.61 55.44
N LEU A 2 8.05 2.44 54.14
CA LEU A 2 9.09 2.41 53.10
C LEU A 2 9.78 3.78 52.97
N ASN A 3 11.12 3.79 52.99
CA ASN A 3 11.96 4.99 52.98
C ASN A 3 11.64 5.91 51.79
N LYS A 4 11.45 7.22 52.03
CA LYS A 4 11.04 8.23 51.01
C LYS A 4 11.93 8.25 49.76
N LYS A 5 13.21 7.88 49.90
CA LYS A 5 14.15 7.78 48.77
C LYS A 5 13.80 6.64 47.81
N ILE A 6 13.39 5.48 48.33
CA ILE A 6 13.02 4.29 47.52
C ILE A 6 11.75 4.57 46.70
N LYS A 7 10.78 5.29 47.27
CA LYS A 7 9.55 5.68 46.55
C LYS A 7 9.82 6.58 45.34
N ARG A 8 10.77 7.52 45.47
CA ARG A 8 11.17 8.40 44.36
C ARG A 8 11.90 7.64 43.24
N THR A 9 12.78 6.71 43.59
CA THR A 9 13.50 5.90 42.60
C THR A 9 12.58 4.93 41.86
N LEU A 10 11.61 4.33 42.56
CA LEU A 10 10.62 3.42 41.95
C LEU A 10 9.65 4.17 41.01
N CYS A 11 9.21 5.38 41.37
CA CYS A 11 8.41 6.22 40.48
C CYS A 11 9.18 6.65 39.22
N GLY A 12 10.48 6.96 39.34
CA GLY A 12 11.32 7.28 38.18
C GLY A 12 11.52 6.11 37.22
N LEU A 13 11.59 4.88 37.78
CA LEU A 13 11.78 3.65 37.00
C LEU A 13 10.50 3.20 36.26
N VAL A 14 9.32 3.42 36.86
CA VAL A 14 8.02 3.15 36.20
C VAL A 14 7.71 4.19 35.12
N ALA A 15 8.05 5.47 35.35
CA ALA A 15 7.84 6.53 34.35
C ALA A 15 8.71 6.36 33.09
N SER A 16 9.88 5.72 33.22
CA SER A 16 10.78 5.45 32.09
C SER A 16 10.40 4.20 31.30
N LEU A 17 9.67 3.24 31.88
CA LEU A 17 9.15 2.07 31.13
C LEU A 17 7.99 2.44 30.18
N CYS A 18 7.20 3.48 30.48
CA CYS A 18 6.07 3.89 29.63
C CYS A 18 6.49 4.57 28.31
N LEU A 19 7.76 4.96 28.15
CA LEU A 19 8.26 5.61 26.94
C LEU A 19 8.75 4.62 25.88
N VAL A 20 8.82 3.32 26.21
CA VAL A 20 9.07 2.25 25.23
C VAL A 20 7.73 1.71 24.74
N GLY A 21 6.89 2.60 24.24
CA GLY A 21 5.74 2.21 23.44
C GLY A 21 6.28 1.67 22.12
N SER A 22 6.37 0.36 22.00
CA SER A 22 6.65 -0.33 20.74
C SER A 22 5.59 0.09 19.72
N THR A 23 5.87 1.11 18.91
CA THR A 23 5.04 1.42 17.75
C THR A 23 5.20 0.25 16.79
N VAL A 24 4.29 -0.73 16.84
CA VAL A 24 4.25 -1.79 15.84
C VAL A 24 4.04 -1.10 14.51
N PRO A 25 4.98 -1.20 13.55
CA PRO A 25 4.79 -0.59 12.24
C PRO A 25 3.56 -1.22 11.60
N VAL A 26 2.59 -0.38 11.24
CA VAL A 26 1.38 -0.79 10.56
C VAL A 26 1.64 -0.70 9.06
N PHE A 27 1.43 -1.78 8.32
CA PHE A 27 1.68 -1.87 6.88
C PHE A 27 0.37 -2.02 6.10
N ALA A 28 0.28 -1.41 4.91
CA ALA A 28 -0.79 -1.73 3.97
C ALA A 28 -0.73 -3.20 3.51
N GLU A 29 -1.92 -3.76 3.26
CA GLU A 29 -2.09 -5.09 2.71
C GLU A 29 -1.52 -5.17 1.29
N THR A 30 -0.85 -6.27 0.97
CA THR A 30 -0.39 -6.57 -0.39
C THR A 30 -1.19 -7.73 -0.95
N VAL A 31 -1.76 -7.54 -2.12
CA VAL A 31 -2.57 -8.56 -2.81
C VAL A 31 -1.95 -8.93 -4.15
N ASP A 32 -2.06 -10.21 -4.52
CA ASP A 32 -1.74 -10.66 -5.86
C ASP A 32 -2.86 -10.29 -6.84
N PHE A 33 -2.49 -9.94 -8.07
CA PHE A 33 -3.42 -9.69 -9.17
C PHE A 33 -3.07 -10.52 -10.40
N ASP A 34 -4.08 -10.77 -11.22
CA ASP A 34 -3.98 -11.36 -12.56
C ASP A 34 -4.98 -10.62 -13.44
N VAL A 35 -4.49 -9.62 -14.18
CA VAL A 35 -5.32 -8.72 -14.98
C VAL A 35 -5.08 -8.95 -16.47
N THR A 36 -6.12 -8.77 -17.28
CA THR A 36 -6.04 -8.80 -18.74
C THR A 36 -6.71 -7.56 -19.31
N VAL A 37 -5.96 -6.65 -19.93
CA VAL A 37 -6.53 -5.43 -20.53
C VAL A 37 -6.96 -5.71 -21.98
N PRO A 38 -8.19 -5.34 -22.41
CA PRO A 38 -9.20 -4.53 -21.69
C PRO A 38 -10.27 -5.29 -20.90
N GLY A 39 -10.20 -6.62 -20.80
CA GLY A 39 -11.23 -7.44 -20.14
C GLY A 39 -11.25 -7.30 -18.61
N ASP A 40 -10.35 -8.01 -17.92
CA ASP A 40 -10.26 -8.05 -16.46
C ASP A 40 -9.22 -7.04 -15.98
N ILE A 41 -9.63 -5.79 -15.77
CA ILE A 41 -8.70 -4.68 -15.51
C ILE A 41 -8.50 -4.34 -14.02
N LEU A 42 -9.25 -4.99 -13.13
CA LEU A 42 -9.29 -4.68 -11.70
C LEU A 42 -8.53 -5.72 -10.88
N SER A 43 -7.79 -5.28 -9.87
CA SER A 43 -7.23 -6.19 -8.86
C SER A 43 -8.28 -6.56 -7.80
N PRO A 44 -7.99 -7.57 -6.95
CA PRO A 44 -8.61 -7.69 -5.64
C PRO A 44 -8.45 -6.39 -4.83
N ARG A 45 -9.29 -6.25 -3.80
CA ARG A 45 -9.22 -5.12 -2.87
C ARG A 45 -8.12 -5.36 -1.85
N ALA A 46 -7.44 -4.30 -1.45
CA ALA A 46 -6.43 -4.32 -0.41
C ALA A 46 -6.74 -3.23 0.62
N ALA A 47 -6.60 -3.55 1.90
CA ALA A 47 -6.73 -2.59 2.98
C ALA A 47 -5.45 -1.76 3.15
N LYS A 48 -5.60 -0.44 3.16
CA LYS A 48 -4.53 0.49 3.52
C LYS A 48 -4.55 0.71 5.02
N PHE A 49 -3.47 0.37 5.71
CA PHE A 49 -3.36 0.59 7.15
C PHE A 49 -2.23 1.56 7.54
N ASP A 50 -1.27 1.80 6.64
CA ASP A 50 -0.29 2.85 6.82
C ASP A 50 -0.83 4.24 6.43
N SER A 51 -0.07 5.28 6.78
CA SER A 51 -0.35 6.66 6.41
C SER A 51 0.37 7.08 5.13
N GLU A 52 1.02 6.16 4.40
CA GLU A 52 1.83 6.52 3.24
C GLU A 52 0.95 6.99 2.09
N GLN A 53 1.31 8.10 1.44
CA GLN A 53 0.51 8.70 0.37
C GLN A 53 0.93 8.20 -1.02
N ARG A 54 1.33 6.93 -1.10
CA ARG A 54 1.84 6.26 -2.29
C ARG A 54 1.34 4.83 -2.32
N PHE A 55 1.03 4.36 -3.52
CA PHE A 55 0.77 2.94 -3.78
C PHE A 55 1.94 2.32 -4.55
N TYR A 56 2.07 1.00 -4.46
CA TYR A 56 3.10 0.21 -5.11
C TYR A 56 2.50 -0.87 -6.00
N VAL A 57 3.18 -1.14 -7.11
CA VAL A 57 2.84 -2.22 -8.02
C VAL A 57 4.10 -2.91 -8.53
N THR A 58 4.06 -4.23 -8.58
CA THR A 58 5.13 -5.07 -9.14
C THR A 58 4.54 -6.11 -10.06
N GLY A 59 4.95 -6.13 -11.33
CA GLY A 59 4.66 -7.22 -12.27
C GLY A 59 5.63 -8.39 -12.10
N THR A 60 5.11 -9.60 -12.08
CA THR A 60 5.88 -10.85 -11.98
C THR A 60 5.84 -11.66 -13.26
N LEU A 61 4.77 -11.53 -14.06
CA LEU A 61 4.64 -12.20 -15.35
C LEU A 61 3.90 -11.32 -16.34
N PHE A 62 4.43 -11.22 -17.55
CA PHE A 62 3.80 -10.55 -18.69
C PHE A 62 3.66 -11.57 -19.83
N ASN A 63 2.47 -11.71 -20.41
CA ASN A 63 2.29 -12.63 -21.53
C ASN A 63 2.96 -12.15 -22.83
N LYS A 64 3.26 -10.85 -22.94
CA LYS A 64 3.95 -10.22 -24.06
C LYS A 64 4.54 -8.87 -23.66
N THR A 65 5.36 -8.29 -24.54
CA THR A 65 5.88 -6.94 -24.36
C THR A 65 4.77 -5.89 -24.46
N GLY A 66 4.61 -5.10 -23.40
CA GLY A 66 3.67 -4.01 -23.31
C GLY A 66 3.84 -3.25 -21.99
N ARG A 67 3.35 -2.02 -21.94
CA ARG A 67 3.28 -1.23 -20.71
C ARG A 67 1.90 -1.40 -20.09
N LEU A 68 1.85 -1.71 -18.80
CA LEU A 68 0.64 -1.68 -17.98
C LEU A 68 0.66 -0.42 -17.13
N ASP A 69 -0.35 0.43 -17.31
CA ASP A 69 -0.56 1.66 -16.56
C ASP A 69 -1.55 1.39 -15.43
N CYS A 70 -1.12 1.61 -14.19
CA CYS A 70 -1.84 1.23 -12.98
C CYS A 70 -2.26 2.47 -12.19
N ARG A 71 -3.46 2.42 -11.61
CA ARG A 71 -3.96 3.44 -10.68
C ARG A 71 -4.64 2.78 -9.49
N SER A 72 -4.29 3.23 -8.28
CA SER A 72 -5.00 2.88 -7.05
C SER A 72 -6.20 3.80 -6.85
N ILE A 73 -7.35 3.22 -6.51
CA ILE A 73 -8.62 3.94 -6.30
C ILE A 73 -9.26 3.45 -5.01
N ASN A 74 -9.70 4.39 -4.18
CA ASN A 74 -10.46 4.07 -2.97
C ASN A 74 -11.82 3.45 -3.34
N ARG A 75 -12.19 2.37 -2.66
CA ARG A 75 -13.42 1.61 -2.96
C ARG A 75 -14.70 2.43 -2.79
N THR A 76 -14.74 3.34 -1.82
CA THR A 76 -15.96 4.08 -1.45
C THR A 76 -15.98 5.47 -2.07
N ASN A 77 -14.82 6.08 -2.30
CA ASN A 77 -14.71 7.42 -2.87
C ASN A 77 -13.67 7.47 -4.01
N SER A 78 -14.12 7.33 -5.26
CA SER A 78 -13.24 7.31 -6.43
C SER A 78 -12.49 8.63 -6.68
N ALA A 79 -12.87 9.74 -6.04
CA ALA A 79 -12.10 10.98 -6.10
C ALA A 79 -10.73 10.82 -5.40
N ILE A 80 -10.62 9.89 -4.45
CA ILE A 80 -9.36 9.50 -3.82
C ILE A 80 -8.71 8.44 -4.71
N GLN A 81 -7.79 8.90 -5.55
CA GLN A 81 -7.10 8.05 -6.51
C GLN A 81 -5.65 8.49 -6.72
N SER A 82 -4.84 7.59 -7.24
CA SER A 82 -3.43 7.85 -7.49
C SER A 82 -3.15 8.46 -8.86
N ARG A 83 -1.93 9.00 -9.00
CA ARG A 83 -1.28 9.15 -10.30
C ARG A 83 -1.01 7.76 -10.91
N ILE A 84 -0.60 7.74 -12.17
CA ILE A 84 -0.30 6.50 -12.89
C ILE A 84 1.08 6.00 -12.47
N ALA A 85 1.17 4.72 -12.10
CA ALA A 85 2.43 3.98 -12.02
C ALA A 85 2.46 2.97 -13.18
N SER A 86 3.55 2.95 -13.95
CA SER A 86 3.67 2.11 -15.14
C SER A 86 4.69 1.01 -14.94
N ILE A 87 4.36 -0.22 -15.33
CA ILE A 87 5.26 -1.37 -15.33
C ILE A 87 5.33 -2.03 -16.71
N SER A 88 6.42 -2.71 -16.98
CA SER A 88 6.66 -3.47 -18.22
C SER A 88 7.68 -4.59 -17.94
N PRO A 89 7.95 -5.50 -18.90
CA PRO A 89 8.97 -6.54 -18.71
C PRO A 89 10.37 -6.00 -18.38
N SER A 90 10.70 -4.76 -18.78
CA SER A 90 11.98 -4.11 -18.48
C SER A 90 11.96 -3.28 -17.19
N TYR A 91 10.77 -2.98 -16.67
CA TYR A 91 10.56 -2.17 -15.47
C TYR A 91 9.47 -2.82 -14.62
N LEU A 92 9.87 -3.82 -13.83
CA LEU A 92 8.93 -4.69 -13.13
C LEU A 92 8.18 -4.01 -11.98
N SER A 93 8.75 -2.96 -11.39
CA SER A 93 8.18 -2.29 -10.22
C SER A 93 8.04 -0.80 -10.43
N SER A 94 6.95 -0.23 -9.94
CA SER A 94 6.67 1.19 -9.98
C SER A 94 5.78 1.62 -8.82
N SER A 95 5.69 2.92 -8.59
CA SER A 95 4.85 3.49 -7.54
C SER A 95 4.42 4.91 -7.91
N ALA A 96 3.30 5.37 -7.38
CA ALA A 96 2.89 6.75 -7.56
C ALA A 96 2.12 7.31 -6.37
N LEU A 97 2.18 8.64 -6.23
CA LEU A 97 1.48 9.37 -5.17
C LEU A 97 -0.02 9.45 -5.43
N TYR A 98 -0.81 9.54 -4.35
CA TYR A 98 -2.20 9.97 -4.42
C TYR A 98 -2.34 11.44 -4.80
N TYR A 99 -3.42 11.80 -5.51
CA TYR A 99 -3.70 13.22 -5.82
C TYR A 99 -4.11 14.01 -4.57
N SER A 100 -4.68 13.31 -3.59
CA SER A 100 -5.16 13.84 -2.33
C SER A 100 -4.79 12.87 -1.21
N ASN A 101 -5.16 13.21 0.03
CA ASN A 101 -4.97 12.30 1.16
C ASN A 101 -5.75 10.99 0.91
N ALA A 102 -5.02 9.88 0.89
CA ALA A 102 -5.49 8.51 0.96
C ALA A 102 -5.55 8.07 2.43
N PRO A 103 -6.75 7.99 3.04
CA PRO A 103 -6.87 7.64 4.44
C PRO A 103 -6.50 6.18 4.72
N SER A 104 -5.87 5.98 5.89
CA SER A 104 -5.68 4.67 6.52
C SER A 104 -7.02 4.09 7.01
N GLY A 105 -7.08 2.77 7.15
CA GLY A 105 -8.26 2.01 7.57
C GLY A 105 -9.29 1.80 6.46
N GLN A 106 -8.95 2.12 5.20
CA GLN A 106 -9.86 2.01 4.07
C GLN A 106 -9.35 1.02 3.02
N THR A 107 -10.26 0.49 2.22
CA THR A 107 -9.92 -0.45 1.14
C THR A 107 -9.80 0.26 -0.20
N TYR A 108 -8.80 -0.15 -0.97
CA TYR A 108 -8.52 0.34 -2.31
C TYR A 108 -8.46 -0.84 -3.29
N TYR A 109 -8.54 -0.54 -4.57
CA TYR A 109 -8.30 -1.49 -5.65
C TYR A 109 -7.47 -0.82 -6.74
N MET A 110 -6.72 -1.61 -7.48
CA MET A 110 -6.00 -1.16 -8.66
C MET A 110 -6.89 -1.30 -9.89
N THR A 111 -6.92 -0.27 -10.73
CA THR A 111 -7.42 -0.36 -12.11
C THR A 111 -6.27 -0.19 -13.09
N THR A 112 -6.43 -0.76 -14.29
CA THR A 112 -5.35 -0.83 -15.28
C THR A 112 -5.78 -0.47 -16.69
N SER A 113 -4.83 0.08 -17.45
CA SER A 113 -4.88 0.19 -18.90
C SER A 113 -3.54 -0.27 -19.49
N ALA A 114 -3.48 -0.50 -20.80
CA ALA A 114 -2.31 -1.06 -21.44
C ALA A 114 -2.00 -0.37 -22.77
N SER A 115 -0.71 -0.32 -23.11
CA SER A 115 -0.25 0.20 -24.41
C SER A 115 -0.55 -0.75 -25.57
N VAL A 116 -0.93 -2.00 -25.28
CA VAL A 116 -1.24 -3.05 -26.27
C VAL A 116 -2.49 -3.82 -25.83
N SER A 117 -3.25 -4.33 -26.79
CA SER A 117 -4.43 -5.14 -26.52
C SER A 117 -4.09 -6.55 -26.03
N TYR A 118 -4.96 -7.12 -25.19
CA TYR A 118 -4.83 -8.47 -24.61
C TYR A 118 -3.53 -8.67 -23.82
N LEU A 119 -3.03 -7.60 -23.20
CA LEU A 119 -1.90 -7.69 -22.27
C LEU A 119 -2.41 -8.33 -20.98
N ARG A 120 -1.88 -9.50 -20.65
CA ARG A 120 -2.14 -10.18 -19.37
C ARG A 120 -0.91 -10.05 -18.48
N VAL A 121 -1.12 -9.58 -17.27
CA VAL A 121 -0.07 -9.36 -16.29
C VAL A 121 -0.48 -9.94 -14.95
N LYS A 122 0.44 -10.71 -14.36
CA LYS A 122 0.36 -11.11 -12.95
C LYS A 122 1.32 -10.28 -12.12
N GLY A 123 0.97 -10.02 -10.87
CA GLY A 123 1.81 -9.20 -10.02
C GLY A 123 1.23 -8.99 -8.63
N ARG A 124 1.81 -8.01 -7.93
CA ARG A 124 1.43 -7.58 -6.58
C ARG A 124 1.07 -6.11 -6.57
N TYR A 125 0.06 -5.78 -5.77
CA TYR A 125 -0.42 -4.42 -5.56
C TYR A 125 -0.53 -4.14 -4.05
N THR A 126 -0.07 -2.96 -3.65
CA THR A 126 -0.13 -2.45 -2.27
C THR A 126 -0.66 -1.01 -2.31
N PRO A 127 -1.76 -0.67 -1.63
CA PRO A 127 -2.40 0.64 -1.70
C PRO A 127 -1.73 1.74 -0.88
#